data_AF-A0A2H8TNC4-F1
#
_entry.id   AF-A0A2H8TNC4-F1
#
_cell.length_a   1.000
_cell.length_b   1.000
_cell.length_c   1.000
_cell.angle_alpha   90.00
_cell.angle_beta   90.00
_cell.angle_gamma   90.00
#
_symmetry.space_group_name_H-M   'P 1'
#
loop_
_entity.id
_entity.type
_entity.pdbx_description
1 polymer ?
#
loop_
_entity_poly.entity_id
_entity_poly.type
_entity_poly.pdbx_seq_one_letter_code
_entity_poly.pdbx_strand_id
1 'polypeptide(L)'
;MDGSWWNSREKLIQVMSRRKSDDDVLIDQPGKEKLARVLNLVDLTALGVGSTLGVGVYVLAGAVAKTDAGPAVVLSFILAAFASAFAGLCYAEFAARVP
;
A
#
# COMPACT_ATOMS: atom_id res chain seq x y z
N MET A 1 -10.76 9.00 32.86
CA MET A 1 -9.86 8.87 31.70
C MET A 1 -10.11 7.51 31.09
N ASP A 2 -10.96 7.50 30.09
CA ASP A 2 -12.02 6.50 29.96
C ASP A 2 -11.67 5.57 28.80
N GLY A 3 -11.75 4.26 29.03
CA GLY A 3 -11.44 3.22 28.03
C GLY A 3 -12.34 3.22 26.77
N SER A 4 -13.20 4.23 26.60
CA SER A 4 -14.07 4.39 25.44
C SER A 4 -13.29 4.69 24.14
N TRP A 5 -12.11 5.29 24.25
CA TRP A 5 -11.27 5.65 23.09
C TRP A 5 -10.71 4.42 22.37
N TRP A 6 -10.38 3.35 23.11
CA TRP A 6 -9.89 2.09 22.53
C TRP A 6 -10.98 1.40 21.70
N ASN A 7 -12.20 1.34 22.23
CA ASN A 7 -13.35 0.70 21.58
C ASN A 7 -13.77 1.43 20.28
N SER A 8 -13.52 2.74 20.20
CA SER A 8 -13.80 3.53 18.99
C SER A 8 -12.78 3.30 17.87
N ARG A 9 -11.51 3.00 18.20
CA ARG A 9 -10.48 2.63 17.21
C ARG A 9 -10.73 1.25 16.63
N GLU A 10 -11.12 0.29 17.46
CA GLU A 10 -11.43 -1.07 17.02
C GLU A 10 -12.63 -1.10 16.08
N LYS A 11 -13.66 -0.29 16.35
CA LYS A 11 -14.80 -0.10 15.44
C LYS A 11 -14.39 0.51 14.10
N LEU A 12 -13.51 1.51 14.08
CA LEU A 12 -13.01 2.10 12.83
C LEU A 12 -12.16 1.10 12.04
N ILE A 13 -11.35 0.28 12.73
CA ILE A 13 -10.56 -0.78 12.11
C ILE A 13 -11.48 -1.87 11.53
N GLN A 14 -12.55 -2.27 12.24
CA GLN A 14 -13.54 -3.20 11.70
C GLN A 14 -14.34 -2.64 10.52
N VAL A 15 -14.72 -1.35 10.55
CA VAL A 15 -15.45 -0.70 9.44
C VAL A 15 -14.57 -0.56 8.20
N MET A 16 -13.28 -0.24 8.36
CA MET A 16 -12.32 -0.23 7.25
C MET A 16 -11.96 -1.64 6.76
N SER A 17 -11.92 -2.63 7.64
CA SER A 17 -11.64 -4.04 7.33
C SER A 17 -12.83 -4.78 6.72
N ARG A 18 -14.04 -4.20 6.71
CA ARG A 18 -15.24 -4.80 6.13
C ARG A 18 -15.25 -4.66 4.60
N ARG A 19 -14.20 -5.13 3.93
CA ARG A 19 -14.27 -5.44 2.50
C ARG A 19 -14.65 -6.90 2.35
N LYS A 20 -15.65 -7.14 1.49
CA LYS A 20 -16.23 -8.44 1.20
C LYS A 20 -15.12 -9.44 0.86
N SER A 21 -15.01 -10.47 1.68
CA SER A 21 -14.34 -11.71 1.30
C SER A 21 -15.15 -12.29 0.14
N ASP A 22 -14.62 -12.22 -1.07
CA ASP A 22 -15.21 -12.85 -2.26
C ASP A 22 -14.83 -14.34 -2.23
N ASP A 23 -15.29 -15.03 -1.19
CA ASP A 23 -14.98 -16.45 -0.94
C ASP A 23 -16.01 -17.40 -1.56
N ASP A 24 -16.88 -16.92 -2.47
CA ASP A 24 -18.04 -17.69 -2.92
C ASP A 24 -18.29 -17.66 -4.43
N VAL A 25 -17.28 -17.30 -5.24
CA VAL A 25 -17.38 -17.44 -6.69
C VAL A 25 -16.02 -17.85 -7.26
N LEU A 26 -15.62 -19.12 -7.15
CA LEU A 26 -14.88 -19.81 -8.22
C LEU A 26 -14.95 -21.33 -7.99
N ILE A 27 -15.91 -21.89 -8.71
CA ILE A 27 -16.15 -23.28 -9.04
C ILE A 27 -14.85 -24.04 -9.32
N ASP A 28 -14.71 -25.18 -8.63
CA ASP A 28 -14.07 -26.43 -9.05
C ASP A 28 -13.21 -26.37 -10.33
N GLN A 29 -11.88 -26.34 -10.17
CA GLN A 29 -10.92 -26.63 -11.24
C GLN A 29 -9.93 -27.69 -10.74
N PRO A 30 -9.97 -28.93 -11.24
CA PRO A 30 -9.09 -30.00 -10.81
C PRO A 30 -7.71 -29.83 -11.46
N GLY A 31 -6.67 -29.55 -10.66
CA GLY A 31 -5.27 -29.65 -11.11
C GLY A 31 -4.32 -28.50 -10.78
N LYS A 32 -4.75 -27.45 -10.05
CA LYS A 32 -3.83 -26.43 -9.51
C LYS A 32 -3.70 -26.61 -8.01
N GLU A 33 -2.52 -27.04 -7.55
CA GLU A 33 -2.16 -26.95 -6.13
C GLU A 33 -2.38 -25.50 -5.68
N LYS A 34 -3.41 -25.31 -4.85
CA LYS A 34 -3.91 -24.00 -4.45
C LYS A 34 -2.93 -23.45 -3.40
N LEU A 35 -2.09 -22.49 -3.79
CA LEU A 35 -1.33 -21.71 -2.82
C LEU A 35 -2.31 -21.14 -1.78
N ALA A 36 -2.03 -21.37 -0.49
CA ALA A 36 -2.85 -20.83 0.59
C ALA A 36 -2.83 -19.30 0.48
N ARG A 37 -3.99 -18.69 0.25
CA ARG A 37 -4.14 -17.22 0.14
C ARG A 37 -4.08 -16.64 1.56
N VAL A 38 -2.87 -16.58 2.12
CA VAL A 38 -2.57 -16.07 3.47
C VAL A 38 -2.31 -14.56 3.49
N LEU A 39 -2.13 -13.96 2.32
CA LEU A 39 -1.82 -12.54 2.17
C LEU A 39 -3.09 -11.70 2.28
N ASN A 40 -3.21 -10.99 3.40
CA ASN A 40 -4.30 -10.04 3.64
C ASN A 40 -3.96 -8.67 3.02
N LEU A 41 -4.92 -7.76 2.86
CA LEU A 41 -4.66 -6.43 2.26
C LEU A 41 -3.56 -5.65 2.98
N VAL A 42 -3.52 -5.75 4.31
CA VAL A 42 -2.49 -5.11 5.14
C VAL A 42 -1.12 -5.71 4.88
N ASP A 43 -1.05 -7.03 4.66
CA ASP A 43 0.20 -7.70 4.36
C ASP A 43 0.71 -7.34 2.95
N LEU A 44 -0.18 -7.32 1.96
CA LEU A 44 0.16 -6.91 0.59
C LEU A 44 0.59 -5.45 0.50
N THR A 45 -0.05 -4.55 1.26
CA THR A 45 0.37 -3.13 1.33
C THR A 45 1.68 -2.96 2.07
N ALA A 46 1.90 -3.69 3.18
CA ALA A 46 3.18 -3.70 3.87
C ALA A 46 4.32 -4.22 2.99
N LEU A 47 4.08 -5.28 2.20
CA LEU A 47 5.02 -5.79 1.21
C LEU A 47 5.34 -4.77 0.12
N GLY A 48 4.34 -4.05 -0.40
CA GLY A 48 4.54 -2.99 -1.40
C GLY A 48 5.36 -1.81 -0.86
N VAL A 49 5.06 -1.36 0.37
CA VAL A 49 5.80 -0.29 1.04
C VAL A 49 7.23 -0.73 1.33
N GLY A 50 7.43 -1.94 1.87
CA GLY A 50 8.76 -2.49 2.16
C GLY A 50 9.62 -2.69 0.91
N SER A 51 9.01 -3.05 -0.21
CA SER A 51 9.70 -3.19 -1.50
C SER A 51 10.16 -1.83 -2.06
N THR A 52 9.40 -0.77 -1.80
CA THR A 52 9.72 0.59 -2.29
C THR A 52 10.70 1.33 -1.37
N LEU A 53 10.63 1.12 -0.06
CA LEU A 53 11.51 1.72 0.94
C LEU A 53 12.84 0.97 1.05
N GLY A 54 13.74 1.17 0.08
CA GLY A 54 15.10 0.62 0.08
C GLY A 54 16.18 1.58 0.57
N VAL A 55 17.45 1.15 0.53
CA VAL A 55 18.63 2.01 0.84
C VAL A 55 18.65 3.28 0.00
N GLY A 56 18.10 3.22 -1.22
CA GLY A 56 18.03 4.34 -2.15
C GLY A 56 17.40 5.59 -1.55
N VAL A 57 16.29 5.50 -0.82
CA VAL A 57 15.64 6.70 -0.26
C VAL A 57 16.50 7.37 0.82
N TYR A 58 17.22 6.59 1.62
CA TYR A 58 18.08 7.10 2.68
C TYR A 58 19.34 7.80 2.13
N VAL A 59 19.94 7.25 1.07
CA VAL A 59 21.17 7.80 0.49
C VAL A 59 20.87 8.92 -0.51
N LEU A 60 19.89 8.73 -1.39
CA LEU A 60 19.53 9.72 -2.42
C LEU A 60 18.91 10.97 -1.80
N ALA A 61 18.10 10.87 -0.75
CA ALA A 61 17.55 12.06 -0.09
C ALA A 61 18.67 12.93 0.51
N GLY A 62 19.68 12.33 1.13
CA GLY A 62 20.84 13.05 1.67
C GLY A 62 21.73 13.66 0.59
N ALA A 63 21.94 12.94 -0.52
CA ALA A 63 22.69 13.45 -1.66
C ALA A 63 21.98 14.64 -2.32
N VAL A 64 20.70 14.50 -2.67
CA VAL A 64 19.89 15.53 -3.34
C VAL A 64 19.70 16.78 -2.47
N ALA A 65 19.54 16.60 -1.15
CA ALA A 65 19.48 17.72 -0.21
C ALA A 65 20.78 18.52 -0.17
N LYS A 66 21.93 17.86 -0.35
CA LYS A 66 23.26 18.47 -0.32
C LYS A 66 23.67 19.12 -1.65
N THR A 67 23.33 18.50 -2.79
CA THR A 67 23.87 18.91 -4.11
C THR A 67 22.93 19.76 -4.94
N ASP A 68 21.62 19.52 -4.90
CA ASP A 68 20.70 20.05 -5.91
C ASP A 68 19.62 21.00 -5.37
N ALA A 69 19.04 20.73 -4.20
CA ALA A 69 17.77 21.37 -3.83
C ALA A 69 17.78 22.23 -2.55
N GLY A 70 18.71 22.04 -1.61
CA GLY A 70 18.64 22.71 -0.31
C GLY A 70 17.24 22.54 0.35
N PRO A 71 16.63 23.57 0.98
CA PRO A 71 15.29 23.44 1.60
C PRO A 71 14.15 23.15 0.61
N ALA A 72 14.37 23.29 -0.71
CA ALA A 72 13.36 23.03 -1.73
C ALA A 72 13.17 21.54 -2.06
N VAL A 73 14.00 20.63 -1.52
CA VAL A 73 13.89 19.17 -1.77
C VAL A 73 12.51 18.63 -1.42
N VAL A 74 11.85 19.22 -0.42
CA VAL A 74 10.49 18.87 0.01
C VAL A 74 9.48 19.13 -1.10
N LEU A 75 9.62 20.24 -1.84
CA LEU A 75 8.73 20.57 -2.96
C LEU A 75 8.89 19.58 -4.11
N SER A 76 10.13 19.20 -4.44
CA SER A 76 10.40 18.17 -5.45
C SER A 76 9.82 16.82 -5.05
N PHE A 77 9.91 16.44 -3.77
CA PHE A 77 9.32 15.20 -3.26
C PHE A 77 7.79 15.20 -3.32
N ILE A 78 7.14 16.33 -3.03
CA ILE A 78 5.67 16.44 -3.14
C ILE A 78 5.23 16.26 -4.59
N LEU A 79 5.89 16.93 -5.54
CA LEU A 79 5.61 16.76 -6.98
C LEU A 79 5.82 15.33 -7.45
N ALA A 80 6.91 14.68 -7.02
CA ALA A 80 7.18 13.27 -7.33
C ALA A 80 6.11 12.34 -6.73
N ALA A 81 5.64 12.62 -5.50
CA ALA A 81 4.57 11.86 -4.88
C ALA A 81 3.25 11.97 -5.65
N PHE A 82 2.90 13.16 -6.14
CA PHE A 82 1.74 13.33 -7.01
C PHE A 82 1.89 12.55 -8.32
N ALA A 83 3.04 12.66 -8.99
CA ALA A 83 3.28 11.90 -10.22
C ALA A 83 3.19 10.37 -9.99
N SER A 84 3.76 9.88 -8.89
CA SER A 84 3.69 8.47 -8.50
C SER A 84 2.26 8.02 -8.16
N ALA A 85 1.46 8.87 -7.52
CA ALA A 85 0.06 8.57 -7.23
C ALA A 85 -0.77 8.37 -8.51
N PHE A 86 -0.58 9.23 -9.52
CA PHE A 86 -1.21 9.07 -10.83
C PHE A 86 -0.78 7.77 -11.52
N ALA A 87 0.52 7.43 -11.47
CA ALA A 87 1.00 6.15 -11.99
C ALA A 87 0.37 4.96 -11.25
N GLY A 88 0.28 5.04 -9.92
CA GLY A 88 -0.37 4.04 -9.07
C GLY A 88 -1.84 3.84 -9.38
N LEU A 89 -2.57 4.92 -9.69
CA LEU A 89 -3.98 4.87 -10.15
C LEU A 89 -4.11 4.09 -11.46
N CYS A 90 -3.23 4.32 -12.44
CA CYS A 90 -3.22 3.53 -13.67
C CYS A 90 -2.93 2.05 -13.39
N TYR A 91 -1.95 1.75 -12.53
CA TYR A 91 -1.68 0.35 -12.12
C TYR A 91 -2.86 -0.29 -11.39
N ALA A 92 -3.58 0.47 -10.55
CA ALA A 92 -4.77 -0.01 -9.87
C ALA A 92 -5.91 -0.31 -10.86
N GLU A 93 -6.08 0.50 -11.90
CA GLU A 93 -7.07 0.24 -12.97
C GLU A 93 -6.77 -1.07 -13.71
N PHE A 94 -5.50 -1.34 -14.02
CA PHE A 94 -5.11 -2.60 -14.64
C PHE A 94 -5.23 -3.80 -13.69
N ALA A 95 -4.83 -3.65 -12.42
CA ALA A 95 -4.95 -4.70 -11.41
C ALA A 95 -6.42 -5.07 -11.13
N ALA A 96 -7.34 -4.12 -11.25
CA ALA A 96 -8.78 -4.40 -11.12
C ALA A 96 -9.38 -5.13 -12.33
N ARG A 97 -8.77 -5.00 -13.52
CA ARG A 97 -9.22 -5.69 -14.75
C ARG A 97 -8.69 -7.11 -14.88
N VAL A 98 -7.59 -7.45 -14.20
CA VAL A 98 -6.97 -8.78 -14.24
C VAL A 98 -6.75 -9.27 -12.79
N PRO A 99 -7.77 -9.90 -12.18
CA PRO A 99 -7.70 -10.41 -10.79
C PRO A 99 -6.93 -11.73 -10.65
#